data_AF-A0A3C0FIV4-F1
#
_entry.id   AF-A0A3C0FIV4-F1
#
_cell.length_a   1.000
_cell.length_b   1.000
_cell.length_c   1.000
_cell.angle_alpha   90.00
_cell.angle_beta   90.00
_cell.angle_gamma   90.00
#
_symmetry.space_group_name_H-M   'P 1'
#
loop_
_entity.id
_entity.type
_entity.pdbx_description
1 polymer ?
#
loop_
_entity_poly.entity_id
_entity_poly.type
_entity_poly.pdbx_seq_one_letter_code
_entity_poly.pdbx_strand_id
1 'polypeptide(L)' 'NKLGVDMIKMLWDPEMENMDEEHREAMRAAVAESGDTRVILCRCDDERAIKFGHSINITMFQGRHVEHLMNERTKK' A
#
# COMPACT_ATOMS: atom_id res chain seq x y z
N ASN A 1 15.51 10.27 0.05
CA ASN A 1 15.70 9.14 1.00
C ASN A 1 17.16 8.66 1.05
N LYS A 2 17.80 8.63 2.25
CA LYS A 2 19.27 8.46 2.45
C LYS A 2 19.71 7.09 3.02
N LEU A 3 18.85 6.07 3.05
CA LEU A 3 19.17 4.76 3.67
C LEU A 3 19.55 3.65 2.67
N GLY A 4 19.46 3.90 1.35
CA GLY A 4 19.83 2.92 0.34
C GLY A 4 19.03 1.62 0.35
N VAL A 5 17.85 1.62 0.99
CA VAL A 5 17.03 0.41 1.16
C VAL A 5 16.41 -0.05 -0.15
N ASP A 6 16.33 -1.36 -0.33
CA ASP A 6 15.71 -1.97 -1.51
C ASP A 6 14.18 -1.96 -1.47
N MET A 7 13.62 -1.99 -0.26
CA MET A 7 12.18 -2.09 -0.06
C MET A 7 11.74 -1.43 1.24
N ILE A 8 10.54 -0.83 1.20
CA ILE A 8 9.87 -0.19 2.33
C ILE A 8 8.55 -0.92 2.57
N LYS A 9 8.31 -1.32 3.81
CA LYS A 9 7.01 -1.86 4.24
C LYS A 9 6.24 -0.75 4.94
N MET A 10 5.15 -0.32 4.33
CA MET A 10 4.19 0.60 4.93
C MET A 10 3.10 -0.21 5.62
N LEU A 11 2.81 0.08 6.88
CA LEU A 11 1.74 -0.61 7.61
C LEU A 11 0.42 0.09 7.34
N TRP A 12 -0.57 -0.67 6.89
CA TRP A 12 -1.95 -0.20 6.80
C TRP A 12 -2.53 0.05 8.18
N ASP A 13 -3.20 1.20 8.33
CA ASP A 13 -4.05 1.54 9.46
C ASP A 13 -5.38 2.12 8.93
N PRO A 14 -6.56 1.64 9.36
CA PRO A 14 -7.84 2.17 8.91
C PRO A 14 -8.00 3.68 9.08
N GLU A 15 -7.36 4.31 10.07
CA GLU A 15 -7.42 5.76 10.26
C GLU A 15 -6.78 6.54 9.11
N MET A 16 -5.94 5.90 8.29
CA MET A 16 -5.38 6.53 7.10
C MET A 16 -6.46 6.87 6.05
N GLU A 17 -7.64 6.23 6.08
CA GLU A 17 -8.77 6.63 5.22
C GLU A 17 -9.24 8.05 5.52
N ASN A 18 -9.14 8.46 6.79
CA ASN A 18 -9.61 9.74 7.31
C ASN A 18 -8.60 10.88 7.16
N MET A 19 -7.43 10.62 6.57
CA MET A 19 -6.45 11.67 6.27
C MET A 19 -7.01 12.67 5.27
N ASP A 20 -6.73 13.95 5.52
CA ASP A 20 -7.02 15.02 4.58
C ASP A 20 -6.18 14.91 3.31
N GLU A 21 -6.54 15.72 2.31
CA GLU A 21 -5.90 15.66 1.00
C GLU A 21 -4.44 16.11 1.03
N GLU A 22 -4.05 17.01 1.94
CA GLU A 22 -2.67 17.48 2.07
C GLU A 22 -1.76 16.33 2.53
N HIS A 23 -2.18 15.57 3.54
CA HIS A 23 -1.46 14.39 4.01
C HIS A 23 -1.45 13.27 2.97
N ARG A 24 -2.54 13.10 2.19
CA ARG A 24 -2.60 12.14 1.08
C ARG A 24 -1.61 12.49 -0.04
N GLU A 25 -1.51 13.76 -0.41
CA GLU A 25 -0.53 14.23 -1.39
C GLU A 25 0.90 14.06 -0.88
N ALA A 26 1.16 14.36 0.39
CA ALA A 26 2.48 14.12 0.98
C ALA A 26 2.87 12.62 0.94
N MET A 27 1.92 11.71 1.20
CA MET A 27 2.17 10.27 1.05
C MET A 27 2.43 9.87 -0.41
N ARG A 28 1.65 10.38 -1.38
CA ARG A 28 1.89 10.13 -2.81
C ARG A 28 3.30 10.56 -3.21
N ALA A 29 3.72 11.75 -2.80
CA ALA A 29 5.06 12.25 -3.06
C ALA A 29 6.14 11.37 -2.42
N ALA A 30 5.95 10.92 -1.18
CA ALA A 30 6.88 10.04 -0.49
C ALA A 30 7.01 8.65 -1.14
N VAL A 31 5.89 8.09 -1.62
CA VAL A 31 5.87 6.83 -2.40
C VAL A 31 6.63 7.02 -3.71
N ALA A 32 6.34 8.10 -4.45
CA ALA A 32 7.01 8.42 -5.71
C ALA A 32 8.52 8.63 -5.55
N GLU A 33 8.96 9.34 -4.51
CA GLU A 33 10.39 9.54 -4.21
C GLU A 33 11.09 8.22 -3.87
N SER A 34 10.37 7.29 -3.25
CA SER A 34 10.90 5.97 -2.91
C SER A 34 11.00 5.03 -4.11
N GLY A 35 10.27 5.34 -5.19
CA GLY A 35 10.04 4.47 -6.34
C GLY A 35 8.84 3.56 -6.11
N ASP A 36 7.84 3.66 -6.98
CA ASP A 36 6.52 3.00 -6.85
C ASP A 36 6.60 1.47 -6.71
N THR A 37 7.70 0.86 -7.17
CA THR A 37 7.97 -0.58 -7.11
C THR A 37 8.82 -0.99 -5.91
N ARG A 38 9.09 -0.08 -4.97
CA ARG A 38 9.86 -0.35 -3.75
C ARG A 38 9.03 -0.27 -2.48
N VAL A 39 7.77 0.13 -2.56
CA VAL A 39 6.88 0.26 -1.39
C VAL A 39 5.81 -0.82 -1.43
N ILE A 40 5.75 -1.63 -0.37
CA ILE A 40 4.68 -2.63 -0.15
C ILE A 40 3.76 -2.13 0.97
N LEU A 41 2.46 -1.99 0.69
CA LEU A 41 1.46 -1.79 1.73
C LEU A 41 1.14 -3.14 2.39
N CYS A 42 1.28 -3.21 3.69
CA CYS A 42 1.20 -4.42 4.49
C CYS A 42 0.01 -4.36 5.46
N ARG A 43 -0.43 -5.52 5.98
CA ARG A 43 -1.67 -5.67 6.77
C ARG A 43 -2.93 -5.33 5.98
N CYS A 44 -2.92 -5.64 4.69
CA CYS A 44 -4.10 -5.56 3.84
C CYS A 44 -5.05 -6.72 4.18
N ASP A 45 -5.82 -6.53 5.25
CA ASP A 45 -6.74 -7.54 5.80
C ASP A 45 -8.16 -7.43 5.23
N ASP A 46 -8.45 -6.34 4.50
CA ASP A 46 -9.71 -6.13 3.77
C ASP A 46 -9.51 -5.31 2.47
N GLU A 47 -10.61 -5.10 1.74
CA GLU A 47 -10.63 -4.38 0.46
C GLU A 47 -10.30 -2.88 0.61
N ARG A 48 -10.55 -2.28 1.80
CA ARG A 48 -10.31 -0.86 2.05
C ARG A 48 -8.83 -0.54 1.97
N ALA A 49 -7.99 -1.42 2.51
CA ALA A 49 -6.54 -1.32 2.39
C ALA A 49 -6.08 -1.26 0.92
N ILE A 50 -6.71 -2.04 0.04
CA ILE A 50 -6.38 -2.07 -1.40
C ILE A 50 -6.79 -0.75 -2.07
N LYS A 51 -8.03 -0.31 -1.83
CA LYS A 51 -8.55 0.96 -2.36
C LYS A 51 -7.69 2.14 -1.91
N PHE A 52 -7.34 2.19 -0.63
CA PHE A 52 -6.47 3.23 -0.11
C PHE A 52 -5.09 3.18 -0.76
N GLY A 53 -4.42 2.02 -0.81
CA GLY A 53 -3.08 1.93 -1.40
C GLY A 53 -3.06 2.37 -2.85
N HIS A 54 -4.07 2.00 -3.65
CA HIS A 54 -4.20 2.52 -5.02
C HIS A 54 -4.40 4.04 -5.07
N SER A 55 -5.13 4.62 -4.12
CA SER A 55 -5.32 6.09 -4.04
C SER A 55 -4.03 6.87 -3.77
N ILE A 56 -2.98 6.20 -3.29
CA ILE A 56 -1.64 6.77 -3.04
C ILE A 56 -0.53 6.14 -3.91
N ASN A 57 -0.91 5.55 -5.06
CA ASN A 57 0.00 4.96 -6.05
C ASN A 57 0.83 3.75 -5.58
N ILE A 58 0.37 3.03 -4.56
CA ILE A 58 0.96 1.73 -4.21
C ILE A 58 0.53 0.67 -5.21
N THR A 59 1.50 -0.13 -5.66
CA THR A 59 1.29 -1.24 -6.61
C THR A 59 1.51 -2.63 -6.01
N MET A 60 2.11 -2.71 -4.81
CA MET A 60 2.39 -3.97 -4.13
C MET A 60 1.68 -4.05 -2.78
N PHE A 61 1.04 -5.19 -2.52
CA PHE A 61 0.18 -5.40 -1.35
C PHE A 61 0.51 -6.71 -0.65
N GLN A 62 0.46 -6.73 0.67
CA GLN A 62 0.63 -7.93 1.50
C GLN A 62 -0.41 -7.96 2.63
N GLY A 63 -1.14 -9.07 2.77
CA GLY A 63 -2.06 -9.29 3.88
C GLY A 63 -3.04 -10.43 3.62
N ARG A 64 -3.88 -10.74 4.61
CA ARG A 64 -4.82 -11.87 4.54
C ARG A 64 -5.80 -11.74 3.37
N HIS A 65 -6.26 -10.52 3.09
CA HIS A 65 -7.16 -10.28 1.96
C HIS A 65 -6.48 -10.56 0.63
N VAL A 66 -5.21 -10.19 0.48
CA VAL A 66 -4.41 -10.46 -0.73
C VAL A 66 -4.26 -11.98 -0.94
N GLU A 67 -3.94 -12.74 0.12
CA GLU A 67 -3.85 -14.20 0.05
C GLU A 67 -5.18 -14.83 -0.41
N HIS A 68 -6.30 -14.35 0.14
CA HIS A 68 -7.62 -14.80 -0.28
C HIS A 68 -7.88 -14.53 -1.77
N LEU A 69 -7.61 -13.31 -2.25
CA LEU A 69 -7.76 -12.95 -3.66
C LEU A 69 -6.91 -13.83 -4.59
N MET A 70 -5.68 -14.16 -4.18
CA MET A 70 -4.80 -15.03 -4.96
C MET A 70 -5.35 -16.46 -5.04
N ASN A 71 -5.80 -17.02 -3.91
CA ASN A 71 -6.37 -18.36 -3.87
C ASN A 71 -7.63 -18.49 -4.73
N GLU A 72 -8.50 -17.47 -4.73
CA GLU A 72 -9.68 -17.46 -5.60
C GLU A 72 -9.32 -17.35 -7.09
N ARG A 73 -8.21 -16.66 -7.42
CA ARG A 73 -7.72 -16.56 -8.80
C ARG A 73 -7.13 -17.88 -9.30
N THR A 74 -6.47 -18.66 -8.45
CA THR A 74 -5.83 -19.94 -8.83
C THR A 74 -6.82 -21.11 -8.95
N LYS A 75 -8.03 -20.98 -8.39
CA LYS A 75 -9.10 -21.99 -8.50
C LYS A 75 -9.88 -21.94 -9.82
N LYS A 76 -9.63 -20.94 -10.67
CA LYS A 76 -10.21 -20.81 -12.01
C LYS A 76 -9.22 -21.33 -13.06
#